data_AF-A0ABC8QH32-F1
#
_entry.id   AF-A0ABC8QH32-F1
#
_cell.length_a   1.000
_cell.length_b   1.000
_cell.length_c   1.000
_cell.angle_alpha   90.00
_cell.angle_beta   90.00
_cell.angle_gamma   90.00
#
_symmetry.space_group_name_H-M   'P 1'
#
loop_
_entity.id
_entity.type
_entity.pdbx_description
1 polymer ?
#
loop_
_entity_poly.entity_id
_entity_poly.type
_entity_poly.pdbx_seq_one_letter_code
_entity_poly.pdbx_strand_id
1 'polypeptide(L)'
;MKALHSVVLMTVILGVAACAPTIVGPYYTMDVRLADGKPVRCAVNQPVHLPGPPPEPLTVRERNEAEVLATQPLRLQTGPRSPYPTVYTAPDVQCFALPR
;
A
#
# COMPACT_ATOMS: atom_id res chain seq x y z
N MET A 1 6.88 60.42 13.37
CA MET A 1 5.68 59.73 12.83
C MET A 1 5.97 59.18 11.44
N LYS A 2 6.11 57.86 11.29
CA LYS A 2 5.67 57.00 10.17
C LYS A 2 6.44 55.69 10.21
N ALA A 3 5.78 54.70 10.82
CA ALA A 3 6.18 53.31 10.78
C ALA A 3 5.99 52.77 9.35
N LEU A 4 7.06 52.33 8.70
CA LEU A 4 6.93 51.50 7.50
C LEU A 4 6.71 50.07 7.96
N HIS A 5 5.51 49.58 7.66
CA HIS A 5 5.02 48.27 8.02
C HIS A 5 5.66 47.20 7.14
N SER A 6 6.21 46.18 7.80
CA SER A 6 6.62 44.90 7.25
C SER A 6 5.51 44.25 6.42
N VAL A 7 5.86 43.73 5.24
CA VAL A 7 5.08 42.67 4.59
C VAL A 7 6.05 41.56 4.22
N VAL A 8 6.28 40.66 5.19
CA VAL A 8 6.93 39.37 4.96
C VAL A 8 5.86 38.46 4.35
N LEU A 9 5.94 38.22 3.05
CA LEU A 9 5.09 37.26 2.35
C LEU A 9 5.62 35.85 2.64
N MET A 10 5.12 35.23 3.71
CA MET A 10 5.47 33.86 4.07
C MET A 10 4.62 32.88 3.24
N THR A 11 5.20 32.32 2.18
CA THR A 11 4.59 31.22 1.42
C THR A 11 4.74 29.92 2.21
N VAL A 12 3.67 29.50 2.89
CA VAL A 12 3.61 28.20 3.56
C VAL A 12 3.34 27.12 2.52
N ILE A 13 4.41 26.44 2.08
CA ILE A 13 4.29 25.23 1.26
C ILE A 13 4.01 24.07 2.23
N LEU A 14 2.74 23.71 2.44
CA LEU A 14 2.38 22.46 3.11
C LEU A 14 2.65 21.30 2.14
N GLY A 15 3.87 20.76 2.17
CA GLY A 15 4.17 19.47 1.58
C GLY A 15 3.48 18.38 2.40
N VAL A 16 2.44 17.75 1.85
CA VAL A 16 1.93 16.49 2.38
C VAL A 16 2.98 15.42 2.13
N ALA A 17 3.82 15.16 3.14
CA ALA A 17 4.66 13.97 3.16
C ALA A 17 3.73 12.76 3.23
N ALA A 18 3.43 12.15 2.08
CA ALA A 18 2.82 10.84 2.05
C ALA A 18 3.83 9.85 2.64
N CYS A 19 3.66 9.46 3.90
CA CYS A 19 4.41 8.37 4.51
C CYS A 19 4.02 7.07 3.79
N ALA A 20 4.66 6.79 2.65
CA ALA A 20 4.61 5.48 2.05
C ALA A 20 5.34 4.52 3.00
N PRO A 21 4.73 3.41 3.45
CA PRO A 21 5.43 2.44 4.26
C PRO A 21 6.67 1.96 3.50
N THR A 22 7.84 2.05 4.14
CA THR A 22 9.06 1.45 3.62
C THR A 22 8.95 -0.06 3.72
N ILE A 23 8.48 -0.68 2.64
CA ILE A 23 8.41 -2.13 2.52
C ILE A 23 9.82 -2.65 2.27
N VAL A 24 10.39 -3.32 3.27
CA VAL A 24 11.74 -3.90 3.21
C VAL A 24 11.63 -5.41 3.06
N GLY A 25 12.12 -5.93 1.94
CA GLY A 25 12.08 -7.36 1.64
C GLY A 25 10.72 -7.85 1.13
N PRO A 26 10.58 -9.16 0.92
CA PRO A 26 9.42 -9.74 0.25
C PRO A 26 8.28 -10.13 1.20
N TYR A 27 8.39 -9.82 2.49
CA TYR A 27 7.44 -10.23 3.53
C TYR A 27 6.83 -9.00 4.16
N TYR A 28 5.54 -8.76 3.91
CA TYR A 28 4.87 -7.59 4.48
C TYR A 28 3.36 -7.74 4.44
N THR A 29 2.70 -6.97 5.31
CA THR A 29 1.28 -6.65 5.16
C THR A 29 1.13 -5.21 4.69
N MET A 30 0.15 -4.94 3.84
CA MET A 30 -0.19 -3.57 3.46
C MET A 30 -1.69 -3.39 3.25
N ASP A 31 -2.13 -2.14 3.38
CA ASP A 31 -3.48 -1.72 3.03
C ASP A 31 -3.47 -1.13 1.62
N VAL A 32 -4.39 -1.60 0.78
CA VAL A 32 -4.63 -1.10 -0.57
C VAL A 32 -6.05 -0.55 -0.67
N ARG A 33 -6.23 0.37 -1.61
CA ARG A 33 -7.53 0.93 -1.98
C ARG A 33 -7.87 0.46 -3.38
N LEU A 34 -8.99 -0.22 -3.52
CA LEU A 34 -9.52 -0.59 -4.82
C LEU A 34 -10.07 0.65 -5.56
N ALA A 35 -10.38 0.51 -6.83
CA ALA A 35 -10.88 1.57 -7.69
C ALA A 35 -12.20 2.18 -7.18
N ASP A 36 -13.01 1.41 -6.45
CA ASP A 36 -14.25 1.87 -5.79
C ASP A 36 -14.01 2.47 -4.38
N GLY A 37 -12.75 2.55 -3.95
CA GLY A 37 -12.34 3.05 -2.65
C GLY A 37 -12.38 2.02 -1.51
N LYS A 38 -12.82 0.78 -1.77
CA LYS A 38 -12.91 -0.28 -0.75
C LYS A 38 -11.53 -0.54 -0.11
N PRO A 39 -11.42 -0.48 1.22
CA PRO A 39 -10.18 -0.83 1.91
C PRO A 39 -9.97 -2.34 1.95
N VAL A 40 -8.77 -2.77 1.59
CA VAL A 40 -8.37 -4.18 1.62
C VAL A 40 -7.00 -4.30 2.28
N ARG A 41 -6.85 -5.25 3.21
CA ARG A 41 -5.56 -5.64 3.78
C ARG A 41 -5.05 -6.85 3.01
N CYS A 42 -3.79 -6.81 2.57
CA CYS A 42 -3.12 -7.93 1.94
C CYS A 42 -1.89 -8.33 2.75
N ALA A 43 -1.66 -9.63 2.90
CA ALA A 43 -0.41 -10.20 3.37
C ALA A 43 0.34 -10.82 2.18
N VAL A 44 1.60 -10.43 2.03
CA VAL A 44 2.51 -10.90 0.98
C VAL A 44 3.58 -11.76 1.62
N ASN A 45 3.64 -13.03 1.23
CA ASN A 45 4.49 -14.10 1.77
C ASN A 45 4.39 -14.30 3.29
N GLN A 46 3.36 -13.72 3.93
CA GLN A 46 3.15 -13.77 5.37
C GLN A 46 1.83 -14.48 5.67
N PRO A 47 1.74 -15.22 6.80
CA PRO A 47 0.49 -15.82 7.23
C PRO A 47 -0.56 -14.74 7.49
N VAL A 48 -1.77 -14.94 6.95
CA VAL A 48 -2.90 -14.07 7.23
C VAL A 48 -3.50 -14.37 8.58
N HIS A 49 -3.68 -13.31 9.36
CA HIS A 49 -4.48 -13.32 10.56
C HIS A 49 -5.80 -12.62 10.24
N LEU A 50 -6.85 -13.40 9.98
CA LEU A 50 -8.17 -12.84 9.71
C LEU A 50 -8.76 -12.24 11.00
N PRO A 51 -9.37 -11.04 10.93
CA PRO A 51 -10.10 -10.50 12.05
C PRO A 51 -11.32 -11.35 12.39
N GLY A 52 -11.74 -11.31 13.65
CA GLY A 52 -13.05 -11.79 14.09
C GLY A 52 -13.99 -10.60 14.28
N PRO A 53 -15.23 -10.60 13.73
CA PRO A 53 -15.83 -11.62 12.87
C PRO A 53 -15.18 -11.68 11.47
N PRO A 54 -15.41 -12.78 10.70
CA PRO A 54 -14.80 -12.96 9.39
C PRO A 54 -15.11 -11.77 8.47
N PRO A 55 -14.11 -11.28 7.71
CA PRO A 55 -14.32 -10.16 6.79
C PRO A 55 -15.24 -10.56 5.64
N GLU A 56 -15.88 -9.56 5.03
CA GLU A 56 -16.68 -9.75 3.82
C GLU A 56 -15.81 -10.37 2.72
N PRO A 57 -16.29 -11.41 2.01
CA PRO A 57 -15.53 -12.04 0.94
C PRO A 57 -15.33 -11.06 -0.21
N LEU A 58 -14.11 -11.02 -0.75
CA LEU A 58 -13.82 -10.29 -1.98
C LEU A 58 -14.34 -11.08 -3.18
N THR A 59 -14.96 -10.37 -4.13
CA THR A 59 -15.21 -10.90 -5.47
C THR A 59 -13.88 -11.23 -6.17
N VAL A 60 -13.94 -12.03 -7.23
CA VAL A 60 -12.76 -12.37 -8.04
C VAL A 60 -12.06 -11.13 -8.58
N ARG A 61 -12.85 -10.13 -9.02
CA ARG A 61 -12.31 -8.87 -9.55
C ARG A 61 -11.58 -8.08 -8.46
N GLU A 62 -12.21 -7.88 -7.31
CA GLU A 62 -11.63 -7.14 -6.19
C GLU A 62 -10.36 -7.80 -5.68
N ARG A 63 -10.35 -9.14 -5.58
CA ARG A 63 -9.17 -9.91 -5.17
C ARG A 63 -8.01 -9.73 -6.15
N ASN A 64 -8.26 -9.92 -7.44
CA ASN A 64 -7.21 -9.76 -8.46
C ASN A 64 -6.62 -8.35 -8.46
N GLU A 65 -7.46 -7.33 -8.32
CA GLU A 65 -7.03 -5.95 -8.20
C GLU A 65 -6.16 -5.74 -6.95
N ALA A 66 -6.62 -6.23 -5.80
CA ALA A 66 -5.88 -6.13 -4.54
C ALA A 66 -4.50 -6.79 -4.62
N GLU A 67 -4.41 -8.00 -5.19
CA GLU A 67 -3.17 -8.75 -5.33
C GLU A 67 -2.19 -8.05 -6.30
N VAL A 68 -2.69 -7.50 -7.40
CA VAL A 68 -1.87 -6.71 -8.33
C VAL A 68 -1.31 -5.48 -7.63
N LEU A 69 -2.14 -4.76 -6.87
CA LEU A 69 -1.71 -3.58 -6.12
C LEU A 69 -0.69 -3.94 -5.04
N ALA A 70 -0.93 -5.02 -4.29
CA ALA A 70 -0.10 -5.47 -3.19
C ALA A 70 1.30 -5.96 -3.64
N THR A 71 1.44 -6.47 -4.87
CA THR A 71 2.70 -6.97 -5.42
C THR A 71 3.53 -5.93 -6.16
N GLN A 72 3.03 -4.71 -6.37
CA GLN A 72 3.80 -3.62 -6.99
C GLN A 72 5.16 -3.35 -6.32
N PRO A 73 5.28 -3.33 -4.98
CA PRO A 73 6.56 -3.10 -4.31
C PRO A 73 7.63 -4.14 -4.65
N LEU A 74 7.26 -5.41 -4.84
CA LEU A 74 8.20 -6.49 -5.17
C LEU A 74 8.87 -6.28 -6.54
N ARG A 75 8.13 -5.71 -7.50
CA ARG A 75 8.66 -5.40 -8.84
C ARG A 75 9.81 -4.41 -8.79
N LEU A 76 9.84 -3.53 -7.79
CA LEU A 76 10.88 -2.53 -7.61
C LEU A 76 12.12 -3.09 -6.88
N GLN A 77 11.94 -4.17 -6.10
CA GLN A 77 13.02 -4.77 -5.30
C GLN A 77 13.88 -5.75 -6.08
N THR A 78 13.39 -6.28 -7.20
CA THR A 78 14.13 -7.24 -8.03
C THR A 78 14.67 -6.58 -9.30
N GLY A 79 15.89 -6.96 -9.68
CA GLY A 79 16.50 -6.51 -10.93
C GLY A 79 15.77 -7.09 -12.16
N PRO A 80 16.26 -6.82 -13.38
CA PRO A 80 15.61 -7.24 -14.63
C PRO A 80 15.51 -8.76 -14.80
N ARG A 81 16.19 -9.54 -13.94
CA ARG A 81 16.14 -10.99 -13.91
C ARG A 81 16.06 -11.47 -12.47
N SER A 82 15.18 -12.44 -12.24
CA SER A 82 15.10 -13.23 -11.03
C SER A 82 14.69 -14.66 -11.41
N PRO A 83 15.23 -15.71 -10.76
CA PRO A 83 14.79 -17.08 -10.98
C PRO A 83 13.29 -17.25 -10.73
N TYR A 84 12.71 -18.29 -11.34
CA TYR A 84 11.33 -18.69 -11.09
C TYR A 84 11.27 -20.16 -10.70
N PRO A 85 10.55 -20.53 -9.61
CA PRO A 85 9.83 -19.64 -8.69
C PRO A 85 10.72 -19.09 -7.55
N THR A 86 10.42 -17.88 -7.08
CA THR A 86 10.97 -17.30 -5.83
C THR A 86 9.89 -16.50 -5.12
N VAL A 87 10.12 -16.13 -3.85
CA VAL A 87 9.20 -15.24 -3.09
C VAL A 87 8.99 -13.86 -3.71
N TYR A 88 9.83 -13.45 -4.66
CA TYR A 88 9.67 -12.20 -5.41
C TYR A 88 8.93 -12.37 -6.74
N THR A 89 9.04 -13.54 -7.38
CA THR A 89 8.47 -13.82 -8.72
C THR A 89 7.20 -14.67 -8.67
N ALA A 90 6.98 -15.38 -7.59
CA ALA A 90 5.79 -16.18 -7.29
C ALA A 90 5.40 -16.01 -5.81
N PRO A 91 5.01 -14.80 -5.37
CA PRO A 91 4.63 -14.55 -3.99
C PRO A 91 3.31 -15.25 -3.63
N ASP A 92 3.21 -15.73 -2.39
CA ASP A 92 1.90 -16.04 -1.80
C ASP A 92 1.23 -14.72 -1.39
N VAL A 93 0.01 -14.48 -1.86
CA VAL A 93 -0.72 -13.25 -1.55
C VAL A 93 -2.14 -13.60 -1.12
N GLN A 94 -2.53 -13.07 0.01
CA GLN A 94 -3.86 -13.26 0.56
C GLN A 94 -4.42 -11.91 1.00
N CYS A 95 -5.60 -11.57 0.50
CA CYS A 95 -6.24 -10.27 0.72
C CYS A 95 -7.64 -10.45 1.30
N PHE A 96 -8.02 -9.53 2.21
CA PHE A 96 -9.34 -9.50 2.81
C PHE A 96 -9.86 -8.08 3.02
N ALA A 97 -11.18 -7.92 2.92
CA ALA A 97 -11.82 -6.62 3.11
C ALA A 97 -11.63 -6.14 4.55
N LEU A 98 -11.37 -4.84 4.71
CA LEU A 98 -11.42 -4.18 6.01
C LEU A 98 -12.82 -3.58 6.24
N PRO A 99 -13.23 -3.41 7.51
CA PRO A 99 -14.40 -2.60 7.83
C PRO A 99 -14.28 -1.20 7.21
N ARG A 100 -15.40 -0.67 6.72
CA ARG A 100 -15.47 0.71 6.23
C ARG A 100 -15.46 1.71 7.37
#